data_AF-A0AAF0Y578-F1
#
_entry.id   AF-A0AAF0Y578-F1
#
_cell.length_a   1.000
_cell.length_b   1.000
_cell.length_c   1.000
_cell.angle_alpha   90.00
_cell.angle_beta   90.00
_cell.angle_gamma   90.00
#
_symmetry.space_group_name_H-M   'P 1'
#
loop_
_entity.id
_entity.type
_entity.pdbx_description
1 polymer ?
#
loop_
_entity_poly.entity_id
_entity_poly.type
_entity_poly.pdbx_seq_one_letter_code
_entity_poly.pdbx_strand_id
1 'polypeptide(L)'
;MPLITSSFDTLAADLKAAPPGPVYMLFSSTEVDGERWCPPCAMIEPDVKRVFENGPAYALAIYMGFEDFDTDIWPQQEWFLNGVPALYRVENGEPTAFLLFSDAFEFGPALDAFAASPEAYETFLEENDEEYVDAPTRLAWVREDYERELAAAKAMGEVHMRRAEVRAAQAAARHKARGEVEGEEPPAAGETAKTASVCTPATCS
;
A
#
# COMPACT_ATOMS: atom_id res chain seq x y z
N MET A 1 -28.11 6.02 10.72
CA MET A 1 -28.00 4.58 10.45
C MET A 1 -26.57 4.21 10.69
N PRO A 2 -26.25 3.06 11.31
CA PRO A 2 -24.94 2.92 11.94
C PRO A 2 -23.81 2.71 10.92
N LEU A 3 -22.67 3.33 11.20
CA LEU A 3 -21.35 2.86 10.82
C LEU A 3 -21.11 1.53 11.56
N ILE A 4 -21.05 0.43 10.82
CA ILE A 4 -20.84 -0.91 11.38
C ILE A 4 -19.42 -1.35 11.10
N THR A 5 -18.72 -1.84 12.11
CA THR A 5 -17.43 -2.50 11.89
C THR A 5 -17.65 -3.90 11.31
N SER A 6 -16.97 -4.18 10.20
CA SER A 6 -16.99 -5.45 9.47
C SER A 6 -15.56 -5.98 9.33
N SER A 7 -15.43 -7.24 8.92
CA SER A 7 -14.16 -7.84 8.51
C SER A 7 -14.30 -8.50 7.15
N PHE A 8 -13.18 -8.84 6.53
CA PHE A 8 -13.19 -9.59 5.26
C PHE A 8 -13.95 -10.92 5.34
N ASP A 9 -13.92 -11.59 6.50
CA ASP A 9 -14.66 -12.83 6.72
C ASP A 9 -16.18 -12.63 6.79
N THR A 10 -16.63 -11.49 7.34
CA THR A 10 -18.07 -11.22 7.54
C THR A 10 -18.66 -10.36 6.42
N LEU A 11 -17.83 -9.73 5.60
CA LEU A 11 -18.22 -8.72 4.62
C LEU A 11 -19.35 -9.15 3.69
N ALA A 12 -19.27 -10.37 3.14
CA ALA A 12 -20.31 -10.87 2.25
C ALA A 12 -21.66 -11.04 2.96
N ALA A 13 -21.65 -11.46 4.22
CA ALA A 13 -22.86 -11.57 5.03
C ALA A 13 -23.39 -10.19 5.43
N ASP A 14 -22.50 -9.26 5.78
CA ASP A 14 -22.84 -7.89 6.18
C ASP A 14 -23.44 -7.09 5.02
N LEU A 15 -22.88 -7.22 3.81
CA LEU A 15 -23.44 -6.64 2.58
C LEU A 15 -24.83 -7.20 2.27
N LYS A 16 -25.05 -8.50 2.49
CA LYS A 16 -26.36 -9.13 2.29
C LYS A 16 -27.38 -8.70 3.35
N ALA A 17 -26.93 -8.41 4.57
CA ALA A 17 -27.77 -7.96 5.67
C ALA A 17 -28.05 -6.45 5.64
N ALA A 18 -27.34 -5.70 4.80
CA ALA A 18 -27.49 -4.26 4.68
C ALA A 18 -28.89 -3.84 4.24
N PRO A 19 -29.36 -2.64 4.66
CA PRO A 19 -30.66 -2.13 4.24
C PRO A 19 -30.71 -1.89 2.72
N PRO A 20 -31.92 -1.88 2.11
CA PRO A 20 -32.06 -1.52 0.71
C PRO A 20 -31.50 -0.12 0.42
N GLY A 21 -30.69 -0.01 -0.63
CA GLY A 21 -30.04 1.24 -1.03
C GLY A 21 -28.52 1.09 -1.14
N PRO A 22 -27.79 2.20 -1.32
CA PRO A 22 -26.34 2.18 -1.36
C PRO A 22 -25.75 1.86 0.01
N VAL A 23 -24.72 1.03 0.01
CA VAL A 23 -23.86 0.72 1.16
C VAL A 23 -22.51 1.37 0.93
N TYR A 24 -22.01 2.10 1.92
CA TYR A 24 -20.68 2.69 1.83
C TYR A 24 -19.67 1.77 2.52
N MET A 25 -18.61 1.38 1.82
CA MET A 25 -17.56 0.54 2.36
C MET A 25 -16.30 1.36 2.59
N LEU A 26 -15.92 1.54 3.85
CA LEU A 26 -14.72 2.25 4.27
C LEU A 26 -13.62 1.26 4.62
N PHE A 27 -12.49 1.36 3.93
CA PHE A 27 -11.24 0.71 4.31
C PHE A 27 -10.37 1.72 5.06
N SER A 28 -9.95 1.37 6.27
CA SER A 28 -9.17 2.24 7.14
C SER A 28 -8.17 1.43 7.96
N SER A 29 -7.24 2.09 8.63
CA SER A 29 -6.23 1.45 9.48
C SER A 29 -6.75 1.16 10.87
N THR A 30 -6.31 0.09 11.51
CA THR A 30 -6.47 -0.11 12.96
C THR A 30 -5.68 0.90 13.78
N GLU A 31 -6.05 1.03 15.06
CA GLU A 31 -5.26 1.73 16.06
C GLU A 31 -4.22 0.78 16.67
N VAL A 32 -3.00 1.27 16.83
CA VAL A 32 -1.88 0.61 17.51
C VAL A 32 -1.33 1.59 18.55
N ASP A 33 -1.31 1.20 19.82
CA ASP A 33 -0.87 2.06 20.95
C ASP A 33 -1.59 3.41 21.06
N GLY A 34 -2.85 3.46 20.62
CA GLY A 34 -3.70 4.67 20.67
C GLY A 34 -3.53 5.62 19.48
N GLU A 35 -2.71 5.25 18.49
CA GLU A 35 -2.56 5.99 17.24
C GLU A 35 -2.84 5.08 16.04
N ARG A 36 -3.53 5.60 15.03
CA ARG A 36 -3.69 4.87 13.76
C ARG A 36 -2.37 4.88 12.99
N TRP A 37 -1.97 3.72 12.46
CA TRP A 37 -0.73 3.62 11.68
C TRP A 37 -0.79 4.41 10.36
N CYS A 38 -1.99 4.70 9.85
CA CYS A 38 -2.23 5.57 8.70
C CYS A 38 -2.68 6.95 9.20
N PRO A 39 -1.82 7.99 9.12
CA PRO A 39 -2.19 9.33 9.56
C PRO A 39 -3.43 9.90 8.84
N PRO A 40 -3.58 9.76 7.49
CA PRO A 40 -4.81 10.21 6.82
C PRO A 40 -6.08 9.54 7.33
N CYS A 41 -5.99 8.27 7.73
CA CYS A 41 -7.11 7.53 8.30
C CYS A 41 -7.58 8.12 9.64
N ALA A 42 -6.64 8.61 10.47
CA ALA A 42 -6.98 9.35 11.69
C ALA A 42 -7.60 10.73 11.38
N MET A 43 -7.08 11.43 10.36
CA MET A 43 -7.57 12.75 9.99
C MET A 43 -9.03 12.73 9.53
N ILE A 44 -9.44 11.72 8.76
CA ILE A 44 -10.81 11.65 8.21
C ILE A 44 -11.84 11.05 9.15
N GLU A 45 -11.40 10.40 10.24
CA GLU A 45 -12.29 9.68 11.14
C GLU A 45 -13.42 10.55 11.72
N PRO A 46 -13.19 11.81 12.15
CA PRO A 46 -14.26 12.67 12.61
C PRO A 46 -15.36 12.90 11.57
N ASP A 47 -15.00 13.06 10.30
CA ASP A 47 -15.96 13.25 9.20
C ASP A 47 -16.73 11.98 8.89
N VAL A 48 -16.04 10.84 8.85
CA VAL A 48 -16.67 9.52 8.68
C VAL A 48 -17.71 9.28 9.79
N LYS A 49 -17.36 9.54 11.05
CA LYS A 49 -18.30 9.39 12.18
C LYS A 49 -19.46 10.36 12.08
N ARG A 50 -19.20 11.62 11.73
CA ARG A 50 -20.24 12.63 11.50
C ARG A 50 -21.25 12.17 10.45
N VAL A 51 -20.78 11.66 9.31
CA VAL A 51 -21.64 11.27 8.18
C VAL A 51 -22.33 9.93 8.41
N PHE A 52 -21.63 8.93 8.94
CA PHE A 52 -22.13 7.56 8.97
C PHE A 52 -22.56 7.05 10.35
N GLU A 53 -22.11 7.62 11.48
CA GLU A 53 -22.71 7.24 12.77
C GLU A 53 -24.00 8.01 13.02
N ASN A 54 -24.00 9.31 12.68
CA ASN A 54 -25.09 10.23 12.99
C ASN A 54 -26.00 10.54 11.79
N GLY A 55 -25.57 10.20 10.56
CA GLY A 55 -26.32 10.50 9.35
C GLY A 55 -27.26 9.37 8.89
N PRO A 56 -27.95 9.57 7.76
CA PRO A 56 -28.88 8.60 7.21
C PRO A 56 -28.20 7.49 6.40
N ALA A 57 -26.95 7.66 5.97
CA ALA A 57 -26.26 6.66 5.15
C ALA A 57 -25.82 5.44 5.98
N TYR A 58 -25.80 4.25 5.35
CA TYR A 58 -25.33 3.02 5.97
C TYR A 58 -23.90 2.71 5.49
N ALA A 59 -22.99 2.45 6.42
CA ALA A 59 -21.61 2.16 6.10
C ALA A 59 -21.06 0.94 6.83
N LEU A 60 -20.19 0.18 6.14
CA LEU A 60 -19.38 -0.89 6.68
C LEU A 60 -17.93 -0.41 6.73
N ALA A 61 -17.33 -0.35 7.91
CA ALA A 61 -15.93 -0.02 8.12
C ALA A 61 -15.11 -1.28 8.33
N ILE A 62 -14.07 -1.45 7.52
CA ILE A 62 -13.10 -2.53 7.60
C ILE A 62 -11.79 -1.91 8.06
N TYR A 63 -11.38 -2.24 9.28
CA TYR A 63 -10.13 -1.77 9.86
C TYR A 63 -9.04 -2.82 9.66
N MET A 64 -7.93 -2.43 9.05
CA MET A 64 -6.83 -3.34 8.70
C MET A 64 -5.60 -3.08 9.57
N GLY A 65 -4.96 -4.15 10.06
CA GLY A 65 -3.60 -4.09 10.59
C GLY A 65 -2.61 -3.62 9.53
N PHE A 66 -1.47 -3.08 9.96
CA PHE A 66 -0.37 -2.77 9.05
C PHE A 66 0.13 -4.06 8.36
N GLU A 67 0.30 -5.14 9.11
CA GLU A 67 0.72 -6.43 8.57
C GLU A 67 -0.33 -7.03 7.63
N ASP A 68 -1.62 -6.95 7.99
CA ASP A 68 -2.71 -7.41 7.11
C ASP A 68 -2.69 -6.63 5.80
N PHE A 69 -2.49 -5.31 5.86
CA PHE A 69 -2.42 -4.47 4.67
C PHE A 69 -1.17 -4.74 3.82
N ASP A 70 -0.01 -4.98 4.42
CA ASP A 70 1.25 -5.19 3.69
C ASP A 70 1.39 -6.62 3.12
N THR A 71 0.79 -7.62 3.77
CA THR A 71 1.00 -9.03 3.44
C THR A 71 -0.21 -9.74 2.85
N ASP A 72 -1.44 -9.31 3.18
CA ASP A 72 -2.64 -9.88 2.60
C ASP A 72 -3.00 -9.16 1.30
N ILE A 73 -2.65 -9.81 0.19
CA ILE A 73 -2.89 -9.29 -1.15
C ILE A 73 -4.37 -9.48 -1.55
N TRP A 74 -5.13 -10.37 -0.90
CA TRP A 74 -6.48 -10.70 -1.33
C TRP A 74 -7.44 -9.50 -1.27
N PRO A 75 -7.54 -8.74 -0.17
CA PRO A 75 -8.35 -7.51 -0.12
C PRO A 75 -7.99 -6.51 -1.22
N GLN A 76 -6.69 -6.37 -1.49
CA GLN A 76 -6.20 -5.44 -2.47
C GLN A 76 -6.61 -5.86 -3.89
N GLN A 77 -6.55 -7.15 -4.21
CA GLN A 77 -6.94 -7.68 -5.51
C GLN A 77 -8.46 -7.61 -5.75
N GLU A 78 -9.25 -7.96 -4.75
CA GLU A 78 -10.70 -8.04 -4.89
C GLU A 78 -11.32 -6.63 -5.02
N TRP A 79 -10.79 -5.66 -4.26
CA TRP A 79 -11.34 -4.31 -4.18
C TRP A 79 -10.50 -3.25 -4.90
N PHE A 80 -9.39 -3.64 -5.55
CA PHE A 80 -8.44 -2.73 -6.20
C PHE A 80 -7.91 -1.66 -5.23
N LEU A 81 -7.60 -2.08 -3.99
CA LEU A 81 -7.10 -1.17 -2.95
C LEU A 81 -5.60 -0.94 -3.12
N ASN A 82 -5.22 0.27 -3.51
CA ASN A 82 -3.82 0.73 -3.51
C ASN A 82 -3.43 1.45 -2.20
N GLY A 83 -4.39 1.71 -1.30
CA GLY A 83 -4.14 2.51 -0.12
C GLY A 83 -5.34 2.62 0.81
N VAL A 84 -5.08 3.15 2.00
CA VAL A 84 -6.10 3.61 2.94
C VAL A 84 -5.85 5.08 3.31
N PRO A 85 -6.89 5.86 3.62
CA PRO A 85 -8.30 5.46 3.62
C PRO A 85 -8.87 5.35 2.20
N ALA A 86 -9.82 4.44 2.01
CA ALA A 86 -10.51 4.24 0.75
C ALA A 86 -12.00 4.05 1.01
N LEU A 87 -12.86 4.74 0.24
CA LEU A 87 -14.31 4.68 0.42
C LEU A 87 -14.99 4.31 -0.89
N TYR A 88 -15.72 3.19 -0.88
CA TYR A 88 -16.53 2.73 -1.99
C TYR A 88 -17.99 2.96 -1.70
N ARG A 89 -18.76 3.25 -2.75
CA ARG A 89 -20.20 3.08 -2.77
C ARG A 89 -20.50 1.74 -3.44
N VAL A 90 -21.32 0.94 -2.80
CA VAL A 90 -21.66 -0.42 -3.22
C VAL A 90 -23.16 -0.54 -3.38
N GLU A 91 -23.60 -1.03 -4.52
CA GLU A 91 -25.00 -1.31 -4.80
C GLU A 91 -25.13 -2.73 -5.33
N ASN A 92 -26.07 -3.50 -4.79
CA ASN A 92 -26.27 -4.91 -5.14
C ASN A 92 -25.01 -5.79 -4.98
N GLY A 93 -24.12 -5.42 -4.06
CA GLY A 93 -22.86 -6.13 -3.80
C GLY A 93 -21.71 -5.78 -4.73
N GLU A 94 -21.90 -4.84 -5.67
CA GLU A 94 -20.85 -4.40 -6.59
C GLU A 94 -20.45 -2.94 -6.32
N PRO A 95 -19.15 -2.59 -6.40
CA PRO A 95 -18.71 -1.21 -6.35
C PRO A 95 -19.30 -0.40 -7.52
N THR A 96 -19.96 0.72 -7.20
CA THR A 96 -20.54 1.64 -8.20
C THR A 96 -19.89 3.01 -8.21
N ALA A 97 -19.24 3.41 -7.12
CA ALA A 97 -18.41 4.61 -7.08
C ALA A 97 -17.28 4.49 -6.07
N PHE A 98 -16.28 5.36 -6.22
CA PHE A 98 -15.11 5.43 -5.36
C PHE A 98 -14.79 6.88 -5.02
N LEU A 99 -14.56 7.16 -3.74
CA LEU A 99 -14.06 8.44 -3.25
C LEU A 99 -12.61 8.25 -2.81
N LEU A 100 -11.70 8.92 -3.53
CA LEU A 100 -10.30 9.00 -3.19
C LEU A 100 -10.08 10.17 -2.22
N PHE A 101 -9.30 9.93 -1.16
CA PHE A 101 -8.80 11.03 -0.33
C PHE A 101 -7.78 11.84 -1.13
N SER A 102 -8.02 13.14 -1.27
CA SER A 102 -7.21 14.08 -2.06
C SER A 102 -6.90 15.34 -1.26
N ASP A 103 -5.80 16.00 -1.58
CA ASP A 103 -5.43 17.33 -1.07
C ASP A 103 -6.04 18.48 -1.87
N ALA A 104 -6.72 18.18 -3.00
CA ALA A 104 -7.37 19.16 -3.86
C ALA A 104 -8.56 19.87 -3.20
N PHE A 105 -9.23 19.21 -2.25
CA PHE A 105 -10.42 19.74 -1.58
C PHE A 105 -10.55 19.20 -0.15
N GLU A 106 -11.39 19.84 0.65
CA GLU A 106 -11.69 19.36 2.01
C GLU A 106 -12.50 18.05 1.98
N PHE A 107 -12.01 17.04 2.69
CA PHE A 107 -12.63 15.70 2.68
C PHE A 107 -14.05 15.68 3.26
N GLY A 108 -14.32 16.43 4.33
CA GLY A 108 -15.63 16.45 4.99
C GLY A 108 -16.78 16.86 4.05
N PRO A 109 -16.69 18.03 3.37
CA PRO A 109 -17.65 18.44 2.36
C PRO A 109 -17.77 17.47 1.17
N ALA A 110 -16.64 16.94 0.68
CA ALA A 110 -16.64 15.94 -0.39
C ALA A 110 -17.39 14.66 0.02
N LEU A 111 -17.17 14.20 1.27
CA LEU A 111 -17.85 13.05 1.82
C LEU A 111 -19.36 13.28 1.97
N ASP A 112 -19.77 14.47 2.40
CA ASP A 112 -21.18 14.86 2.50
C ASP A 112 -21.87 14.78 1.12
N ALA A 113 -21.23 15.34 0.10
CA ALA A 113 -21.73 15.30 -1.28
C ALA A 113 -21.77 13.86 -1.83
N PHE A 114 -20.69 13.09 -1.61
CA PHE A 114 -20.58 11.69 -2.04
C PHE A 114 -21.65 10.79 -1.40
N ALA A 115 -21.91 11.00 -0.11
CA ALA A 115 -22.92 10.26 0.63
C ALA A 115 -24.36 10.64 0.23
N ALA A 116 -24.57 11.86 -0.24
CA ALA A 116 -25.88 12.38 -0.63
C ALA A 116 -26.37 11.79 -1.96
N SER A 117 -25.64 12.00 -3.06
CA SER A 117 -25.96 11.40 -4.37
C SER A 117 -24.80 11.56 -5.38
N PRO A 118 -24.80 10.81 -6.50
CA PRO A 118 -23.82 11.02 -7.56
C PRO A 118 -23.84 12.46 -8.12
N GLU A 119 -25.03 13.03 -8.29
CA GLU A 119 -25.22 14.40 -8.80
C GLU A 119 -24.73 15.45 -7.81
N ALA A 120 -24.96 15.23 -6.51
CA ALA A 120 -24.44 16.12 -5.47
C ALA A 120 -22.90 16.13 -5.46
N TYR A 121 -22.27 14.97 -5.66
CA TYR A 121 -20.82 14.86 -5.75
C TYR A 121 -20.25 15.48 -7.03
N GLU A 122 -20.93 15.32 -8.17
CA GLU A 122 -20.60 16.00 -9.42
C GLU A 122 -20.64 17.52 -9.25
N THR A 123 -21.74 18.05 -8.69
CA THR A 123 -21.86 19.49 -8.38
C THR A 123 -20.75 19.96 -7.45
N PHE A 124 -20.42 19.17 -6.42
CA PHE A 124 -19.32 19.50 -5.50
C PHE A 124 -17.99 19.62 -6.24
N LEU A 125 -17.66 18.70 -7.15
CA LEU A 125 -16.41 18.77 -7.92
C LEU A 125 -16.38 19.99 -8.85
N GLU A 126 -17.48 20.26 -9.55
CA GLU A 126 -17.59 21.46 -10.40
C GLU A 126 -17.40 22.76 -9.61
N GLU A 127 -17.98 22.86 -8.40
CA GLU A 127 -17.84 24.03 -7.52
C GLU A 127 -16.42 24.22 -6.97
N ASN A 128 -15.59 23.17 -6.98
CA ASN A 128 -14.20 23.19 -6.53
C ASN A 128 -13.20 23.19 -7.71
N ASP A 129 -13.65 23.54 -8.93
CA ASP A 129 -12.84 23.58 -10.15
C ASP A 129 -12.16 22.23 -10.51
N GLU A 130 -12.75 21.11 -10.05
CA GLU A 130 -12.28 19.76 -10.34
C GLU A 130 -13.07 19.15 -11.51
N GLU A 131 -12.37 18.48 -12.44
CA GLU A 131 -13.02 17.80 -13.55
C GLU A 131 -13.83 16.59 -13.03
N TYR A 132 -15.14 16.61 -13.26
CA TYR A 132 -15.97 15.46 -12.94
C TYR A 132 -15.66 14.30 -13.88
N VAL A 133 -15.26 13.18 -13.29
CA VAL A 133 -15.12 11.89 -13.96
C VAL A 133 -16.24 10.98 -13.46
N ASP A 134 -16.99 10.41 -14.40
CA ASP A 134 -18.10 9.51 -14.05
C ASP A 134 -17.60 8.31 -13.22
N ALA A 135 -18.47 7.81 -12.35
CA ALA A 135 -18.09 6.79 -11.37
C ALA A 135 -17.59 5.47 -12.01
N PRO A 136 -18.20 4.93 -13.09
CA PRO A 136 -17.64 3.80 -13.83
C PRO A 136 -16.22 4.05 -14.35
N THR A 137 -15.96 5.21 -14.95
CA THR A 137 -14.63 5.57 -15.44
C THR A 137 -13.61 5.67 -14.30
N ARG A 138 -13.96 6.30 -13.17
CA ARG A 138 -13.09 6.33 -11.98
C ARG A 138 -12.76 4.95 -11.45
N LEU A 139 -13.73 4.06 -11.35
CA LEU A 139 -13.50 2.67 -10.91
C LEU A 139 -12.60 1.91 -11.88
N ALA A 140 -12.74 2.15 -13.19
CA ALA A 140 -11.86 1.55 -14.19
C ALA A 140 -10.41 2.04 -14.02
N TRP A 141 -10.20 3.33 -13.73
CA TRP A 141 -8.86 3.86 -13.46
C TRP A 141 -8.23 3.29 -12.21
N VAL A 142 -8.99 3.15 -11.11
CA VAL A 142 -8.50 2.53 -9.87
C VAL A 142 -8.06 1.09 -10.12
N ARG A 143 -8.85 0.33 -10.89
CA ARG A 143 -8.49 -1.03 -11.30
C ARG A 143 -7.23 -1.06 -12.17
N GLU A 144 -7.15 -0.21 -13.19
CA GLU A 144 -6.00 -0.16 -14.07
C GLU A 144 -4.71 0.23 -13.32
N ASP A 145 -4.82 1.20 -12.40
CA ASP A 145 -3.71 1.62 -11.53
C ASP A 145 -3.24 0.46 -10.65
N TYR A 146 -4.18 -0.23 -9.97
CA TYR A 146 -3.90 -1.44 -9.19
C TYR A 146 -3.18 -2.51 -10.02
N GLU A 147 -3.69 -2.82 -11.21
CA GLU A 147 -3.11 -3.84 -12.10
C GLU A 147 -1.70 -3.44 -12.56
N ARG A 148 -1.47 -2.16 -12.82
CA ARG A 148 -0.16 -1.61 -13.19
C ARG A 148 0.83 -1.72 -12.04
N GLU A 149 0.44 -1.34 -10.84
CA GLU A 149 1.30 -1.46 -9.64
C GLU A 149 1.63 -2.91 -9.33
N LEU A 150 0.64 -3.80 -9.40
CA LEU A 150 0.84 -5.24 -9.21
C LEU A 150 1.81 -5.83 -10.26
N ALA A 151 1.71 -5.41 -11.51
CA ALA A 151 2.63 -5.83 -12.57
C ALA A 151 4.05 -5.31 -12.30
N ALA A 152 4.20 -4.05 -11.87
CA ALA A 152 5.49 -3.47 -11.50
C ALA A 152 6.12 -4.19 -10.30
N ALA A 153 5.34 -4.50 -9.26
CA ALA A 153 5.79 -5.23 -8.08
C ALA A 153 6.31 -6.63 -8.44
N LYS A 154 5.58 -7.37 -9.30
CA LYS A 154 6.01 -8.67 -9.83
C LYS A 154 7.33 -8.57 -10.59
N ALA A 155 7.45 -7.61 -11.51
CA ALA A 155 8.68 -7.39 -12.27
C ALA A 155 9.88 -7.06 -11.37
N MET A 156 9.68 -6.23 -10.34
CA MET A 156 10.72 -5.93 -9.35
C MET A 156 11.12 -7.15 -8.54
N GLY A 157 10.16 -7.97 -8.11
CA GLY A 157 10.41 -9.25 -7.44
C GLY A 157 11.30 -10.18 -8.27
N GLU A 158 11.01 -10.34 -9.56
CA GLU A 158 11.82 -11.13 -10.49
C GLU A 158 13.25 -10.59 -10.62
N VAL A 159 13.42 -9.26 -10.71
CA VAL A 159 14.74 -8.61 -10.74
C VAL A 159 15.52 -8.89 -9.45
N HIS A 160 14.87 -8.82 -8.29
CA HIS A 160 15.49 -9.12 -7.00
C HIS A 160 15.94 -10.58 -6.89
N MET A 161 15.10 -11.52 -7.32
CA MET A 161 15.43 -12.95 -7.36
C MET A 161 16.63 -13.22 -8.26
N ARG A 162 16.64 -12.68 -9.47
CA ARG A 162 17.76 -12.81 -10.41
C ARG A 162 19.06 -12.24 -9.84
N ARG A 163 19.00 -11.09 -9.16
CA ARG A 163 20.17 -10.51 -8.47
C ARG A 163 20.66 -11.38 -7.31
N ALA A 164 19.76 -12.04 -6.58
CA ALA A 164 20.13 -12.98 -5.53
C ALA A 164 20.85 -14.21 -6.10
N GLU A 165 20.36 -14.79 -7.19
CA GLU A 165 21.01 -15.91 -7.88
C GLU A 165 22.42 -15.56 -8.36
N VAL A 166 22.60 -14.40 -9.00
CA VAL A 166 23.92 -13.93 -9.46
C VAL A 166 24.88 -13.78 -8.27
N ARG A 167 24.42 -13.19 -7.16
CA ARG A 167 25.22 -13.05 -5.94
C ARG A 167 25.61 -14.42 -5.35
N ALA A 168 24.67 -15.37 -5.32
CA ALA A 168 24.92 -16.72 -4.84
C ALA A 168 25.95 -17.45 -5.73
N ALA A 169 25.82 -17.35 -7.05
CA ALA A 169 26.78 -17.94 -8.00
C ALA A 169 28.18 -17.34 -7.86
N GLN A 170 28.29 -16.02 -7.70
CA GLN A 170 29.56 -15.34 -7.45
C GLN A 170 30.19 -15.76 -6.12
N ALA A 171 29.40 -15.90 -5.06
CA ALA A 171 29.89 -16.38 -3.77
C ALA A 171 30.41 -17.83 -3.87
N ALA A 172 29.68 -18.71 -4.54
CA ALA A 172 30.09 -20.09 -4.79
C ALA A 172 31.40 -20.17 -5.59
N ALA A 173 31.54 -19.36 -6.63
CA ALA A 173 32.77 -19.28 -7.43
C ALA A 173 33.98 -18.82 -6.59
N ARG A 174 33.79 -17.82 -5.72
CA ARG A 174 34.83 -17.36 -4.79
C ARG A 174 35.24 -18.43 -3.77
N HIS A 175 34.26 -19.18 -3.24
CA HIS A 175 34.54 -20.29 -2.34
C HIS A 175 35.34 -21.40 -3.04
N LYS A 176 34.97 -21.76 -4.27
CA LYS A 176 35.72 -22.75 -5.07
C LYS A 176 37.16 -22.29 -5.34
N ALA A 177 37.34 -21.05 -5.77
CA ALA A 177 38.67 -20.49 -6.02
C ALA A 177 39.55 -20.44 -4.77
N ARG A 178 38.98 -20.25 -3.57
CA ARG A 178 39.74 -20.32 -2.31
C ARG A 178 40.13 -21.75 -1.93
N GLY A 179 39.23 -22.72 -2.10
CA GLY A 179 39.52 -24.13 -1.82
C GLY A 179 40.60 -24.71 -2.74
N GLU A 180 40.76 -24.18 -3.96
CA GLU A 180 41.84 -24.56 -4.87
C GLU A 180 43.23 -24.02 -4.42
N VAL A 181 43.30 -23.01 -3.56
CA VAL A 181 44.56 -22.42 -3.07
C VAL A 181 45.10 -23.14 -1.82
N GLU A 182 44.27 -23.85 -1.05
CA GLU A 182 44.71 -24.61 0.13
C GLU A 182 45.44 -25.93 -0.20
N GLY A 183 45.58 -26.26 -1.49
CA GLY A 183 46.34 -27.42 -1.98
C GLY A 183 47.78 -27.12 -2.43
N GLU A 184 48.19 -25.85 -2.51
CA GLU A 184 49.59 -25.50 -2.70
C GLU A 184 50.31 -25.58 -1.34
N GLU A 185 51.12 -26.62 -1.18
CA GLU A 185 52.03 -26.80 -0.06
C GLU A 185 52.78 -25.47 0.17
N PRO A 186 52.70 -24.87 1.37
CA PRO A 186 53.32 -23.58 1.62
C PRO A 186 54.80 -23.67 1.22
N PRO A 187 55.34 -22.71 0.44
CA PRO A 187 56.72 -22.75 0.03
C PRO A 187 57.59 -22.89 1.29
N ALA A 188 58.45 -23.90 1.28
CA ALA A 188 59.30 -24.24 2.41
C ALA A 188 59.92 -22.97 2.99
N ALA A 189 59.68 -22.74 4.28
CA ALA A 189 60.12 -21.56 5.01
C ALA A 189 61.64 -21.39 4.88
N GLY A 190 62.05 -20.55 3.92
CA GLY A 190 63.44 -20.50 3.51
C GLY A 190 63.74 -19.32 2.60
N GLU A 191 63.43 -18.10 3.05
CA GLU A 191 64.30 -16.92 2.90
C GLU A 191 63.63 -15.70 3.53
N THR A 192 64.31 -15.12 4.51
CA THR A 192 63.93 -13.89 5.20
C THR A 192 63.82 -12.73 4.22
N ALA A 193 62.61 -12.29 3.91
CA ALA A 193 62.37 -11.06 3.17
C ALA A 193 62.98 -9.88 3.92
N LYS A 194 64.01 -9.25 3.33
CA LYS A 194 64.60 -8.00 3.82
C LYS A 194 63.50 -6.95 3.93
N THR A 195 63.37 -6.38 5.12
CA THR A 195 62.56 -5.21 5.43
C THR A 195 62.92 -4.06 4.48
N ALA A 196 62.05 -3.77 3.51
CA ALA A 196 62.10 -2.53 2.76
C ALA A 196 61.60 -1.41 3.68
N SER A 197 62.54 -0.60 4.16
CA SER A 197 62.27 0.63 4.91
C SER A 197 61.50 1.60 4.01
N VAL A 198 60.23 1.82 4.31
CA VAL A 198 59.42 2.86 3.66
C VAL A 198 59.89 4.22 4.19
N CYS A 199 60.51 5.02 3.32
CA CYS A 199 60.79 6.43 3.63
C CYS A 199 59.47 7.20 3.72
N THR A 200 59.12 7.68 4.91
CA THR A 200 58.09 8.71 5.10
C THR A 200 58.64 10.10 4.74
N PRO A 201 57.83 11.00 4.16
CA PRO A 201 58.26 12.28 3.56
C PRO A 201 58.63 13.39 4.56
N ALA A 202 59.05 13.06 5.79
CA ALA A 202 59.28 14.07 6.84
C ALA A 202 60.68 14.72 6.82
N THR A 203 61.60 14.28 5.95
CA THR A 203 62.98 14.79 5.92
C THR A 203 63.56 14.81 4.50
N CYS A 204 63.18 15.80 3.70
CA CYS A 204 63.96 16.27 2.55
C CYS A 204 63.95 17.81 2.60
N SER A 205 65.10 18.41 2.91
CA SER A 205 65.41 19.84 2.82
C SER A 205 66.73 20.00 2.07
#